data_AF-A0A3D4NKB5-F1
#
_entry.id   AF-A0A3D4NKB5-F1
#
_cell.length_a   1.000
_cell.length_b   1.000
_cell.length_c   1.000
_cell.angle_alpha   90.00
_cell.angle_beta   90.00
_cell.angle_gamma   90.00
#
_symmetry.space_group_name_H-M   'P 1'
#
loop_
_entity.id
_entity.type
_entity.pdbx_description
1 polymer ?
#
loop_
_entity_poly.entity_id
_entity_poly.type
_entity_poly.pdbx_seq_one_letter_code
_entity_poly.pdbx_strand_id
1 'polypeptide(L)' 'HRETQARAAMFRGVYTVPFDPASLPPEQVSQAAIDELLKRGVVEKGDWVILTKGDSYHTIGGTNGMKILHVGDPMV' A
#
# COMPACT_ATOMS: atom_id res chain seq x y z
N HIS A 1 8.50 3.34 9.02
CA HIS A 1 9.73 4.03 9.51
C HIS A 1 9.75 5.51 9.08
N ARG A 2 10.10 6.43 10.01
CA ARG A 2 10.18 7.88 9.74
C ARG A 2 11.23 8.23 8.67
N GLU A 3 12.39 7.59 8.73
CA GLU A 3 13.49 7.82 7.78
C GLU A 3 13.06 7.56 6.33
N THR A 4 12.41 6.41 6.07
CA THR A 4 11.88 6.07 4.74
C THR A 4 10.87 7.11 4.25
N GLN A 5 9.99 7.61 5.11
CA GLN A 5 9.02 8.64 4.74
C GLN A 5 9.72 9.95 4.33
N ALA A 6 10.66 10.44 5.15
CA ALA A 6 11.40 11.67 4.84
C ALA A 6 12.24 11.54 3.56
N ARG A 7 12.86 10.39 3.33
CA ARG A 7 13.65 10.13 2.10
C ARG A 7 12.76 10.11 0.86
N ALA A 8 11.63 9.40 0.91
CA ALA A 8 10.73 9.25 -0.24
C ALA A 8 10.02 10.57 -0.62
N ALA A 9 9.87 11.52 0.32
CA ALA A 9 9.33 12.84 0.05
C ALA A 9 10.17 13.67 -0.94
N MET A 10 11.43 13.31 -1.17
CA MET A 10 12.29 13.95 -2.17
C MET A 10 12.11 13.37 -3.58
N PHE A 11 11.36 12.27 -3.73
CA PHE A 11 11.17 11.61 -5.02
C PHE A 11 9.98 12.24 -5.76
N ARG A 12 10.21 12.67 -7.00
CA ARG A 12 9.18 13.31 -7.82
C ARG A 12 7.97 12.39 -7.98
N GLY A 13 6.79 12.88 -7.61
CA GLY A 13 5.53 12.15 -7.74
C GLY A 13 5.28 11.07 -6.68
N VAL A 14 6.10 11.01 -5.63
CA VAL A 14 5.93 10.07 -4.51
C VAL A 14 5.39 10.80 -3.29
N TYR A 15 4.28 10.28 -2.75
CA TYR A 15 3.63 10.83 -1.56
C TYR A 15 3.56 9.76 -0.48
N THR A 16 4.09 10.06 0.70
CA THR A 16 4.24 9.05 1.76
C THR A 16 3.02 8.98 2.64
N VAL A 17 2.58 7.76 2.93
CA VAL A 17 1.53 7.47 3.90
C VAL A 17 2.13 6.57 5.00
N PRO A 18 2.05 6.97 6.27
CA PRO A 18 2.44 6.09 7.37
C PRO A 18 1.58 4.83 7.37
N PHE A 19 2.21 3.68 7.23
CA PHE A 19 1.53 2.38 7.16
C PHE A 19 2.48 1.30 7.71
N ASP A 20 1.95 0.40 8.54
CA ASP A 20 2.68 -0.75 9.08
C ASP A 20 1.96 -2.04 8.68
N PRO A 21 2.41 -2.74 7.63
CA PRO A 21 1.80 -3.99 7.21
C PRO A 21 2.08 -5.15 8.17
N ALA A 22 3.14 -5.09 8.99
CA ALA A 22 3.50 -6.17 9.90
C ALA A 22 2.60 -6.22 11.14
N SER A 23 1.87 -5.14 11.44
CA SER A 23 0.88 -5.11 12.51
C SER A 23 -0.50 -5.67 12.12
N LEU A 24 -0.66 -6.15 10.88
CA LEU A 24 -1.92 -6.65 10.34
C LEU A 24 -1.79 -8.11 9.87
N PRO A 25 -2.89 -8.89 9.92
CA PRO A 25 -2.93 -10.19 9.25
C PRO A 25 -2.65 -10.04 7.74
N PRO A 26 -1.84 -10.92 7.11
CA PRO A 26 -1.43 -10.77 5.71
C PRO A 26 -2.56 -10.58 4.70
N GLU A 27 -3.70 -11.22 4.95
CA GLU A 27 -4.93 -11.15 4.15
C GLU A 27 -5.65 -9.80 4.24
N GLN A 28 -5.45 -9.05 5.33
CA GLN A 28 -6.08 -7.74 5.54
C GLN A 28 -5.23 -6.57 5.02
N VAL A 29 -3.93 -6.79 4.78
CA VAL A 29 -2.99 -5.71 4.39
C VAL A 29 -3.43 -4.99 3.12
N SER A 30 -3.89 -5.72 2.09
CA SER A 30 -4.31 -5.12 0.82
C SER A 30 -5.54 -4.22 1.00
N GLN A 31 -6.53 -4.68 1.77
CA GLN A 31 -7.73 -3.91 2.07
C GLN A 31 -7.38 -2.65 2.88
N ALA A 32 -6.59 -2.80 3.94
CA ALA A 32 -6.18 -1.68 4.78
C ALA A 32 -5.39 -0.60 4.01
N ALA A 33 -4.58 -0.99 3.03
CA ALA A 33 -3.88 -0.05 2.16
C ALA A 33 -4.86 0.76 1.28
N ILE A 34 -5.91 0.12 0.75
CA ILE A 34 -6.93 0.79 -0.07
C ILE A 34 -7.82 1.68 0.80
N ASP A 35 -8.21 1.22 1.99
CA ASP A 35 -9.03 1.99 2.93
C ASP A 35 -8.36 3.31 3.32
N GLU A 36 -7.03 3.32 3.47
CA GLU A 36 -6.28 4.53 3.76
C GLU A 36 -6.26 5.51 2.57
N LEU A 37 -6.28 5.02 1.32
CA LEU A 37 -6.42 5.88 0.13
C LEU A 37 -7.85 6.43 -0.01
N LEU A 38 -8.87 5.61 0.27
CA LEU A 38 -10.27 6.02 0.30
C LEU A 38 -10.50 7.11 1.36
N LYS A 39 -9.98 6.90 2.58
CA LYS A 39 -10.07 7.87 3.68
C LYS A 39 -9.46 9.23 3.32
N ARG A 40 -8.43 9.23 2.47
CA ARG A 40 -7.76 10.44 1.98
C ARG A 40 -8.41 11.05 0.75
N GLY A 41 -9.43 10.41 0.17
CA GLY A 41 -10.09 10.84 -1.07
C GLY A 41 -9.18 10.78 -2.30
N VAL A 42 -8.16 9.90 -2.28
CA VAL A 42 -7.23 9.73 -3.42
C VAL A 42 -7.83 8.81 -4.49
N VAL A 43 -8.68 7.89 -4.06
CA VAL A 43 -9.42 6.95 -4.91
C VAL A 43 -10.87 6.89 -4.46
N GLU A 44 -11.75 6.43 -5.33
CA GLU A 44 -13.16 6.16 -5.07
C GLU A 44 -13.58 4.77 -5.56
N LYS A 45 -14.80 4.34 -5.21
CA LYS A 45 -15.33 3.05 -5.64
C LYS A 45 -15.43 3.01 -7.17
N GLY A 46 -14.89 1.97 -7.78
CA GLY A 46 -14.80 1.81 -9.24
C GLY A 46 -13.42 2.15 -9.84
N ASP A 47 -12.53 2.76 -9.05
CA ASP A 47 -11.15 2.99 -9.47
C ASP A 47 -10.33 1.71 -9.48
N TRP A 48 -9.18 1.78 -10.17
CA TRP A 48 -8.19 0.72 -10.21
C TRP A 48 -6.89 1.15 -9.54
N VAL A 49 -6.30 0.24 -8.75
CA VAL A 49 -5.05 0.47 -8.02
C VAL A 49 -4.05 -0.63 -8.34
N ILE A 50 -2.79 -0.26 -8.55
CA ILE A 50 -1.68 -1.21 -8.57
C ILE A 50 -1.06 -1.27 -7.18
N LEU A 51 -0.94 -2.49 -6.64
CA LEU A 51 -0.27 -2.74 -5.37
C LEU A 51 0.97 -3.61 -5.61
N THR A 52 2.14 -3.08 -5.26
CA THR A 52 3.40 -3.83 -5.27
C THR A 52 3.82 -4.20 -3.86
N LYS A 53 4.13 -5.47 -3.61
CA LYS A 53 4.60 -5.96 -2.30
C LYS A 53 5.60 -7.10 -2.43
N GLY A 54 6.25 -7.44 -1.31
CA GLY A 54 6.97 -8.69 -1.16
C GLY A 54 6.11 -9.75 -0.45
N ASP A 55 6.53 -11.01 -0.50
CA ASP A 55 5.90 -12.11 0.25
C ASP A 55 6.16 -12.03 1.76
N SER A 56 7.24 -11.36 2.16
CA SER A 56 7.61 -11.11 3.56
C SER A 56 7.72 -9.61 3.84
N TYR A 57 7.19 -9.19 4.99
CA TYR A 57 7.31 -7.81 5.47
C TYR A 57 8.52 -7.58 6.40
N HIS A 58 9.36 -8.60 6.60
CA HIS A 58 10.55 -8.52 7.46
C HIS A 58 11.87 -8.32 6.70
N THR A 59 11.84 -8.36 5.36
CA THR A 59 13.05 -8.31 4.52
C THR A 59 13.05 -7.07 3.63
N ILE A 60 14.17 -6.33 3.61
CA ILE A 60 14.39 -5.20 2.69
C ILE A 60 14.84 -5.76 1.33
N GLY A 61 14.34 -5.19 0.22
CA GLY A 61 14.73 -5.58 -1.14
C GLY A 61 13.96 -6.76 -1.73
N GLY A 62 12.91 -7.24 -1.06
CA GLY A 62 12.12 -8.41 -1.46
C GLY A 62 10.84 -8.11 -2.25
N THR A 63 10.70 -6.94 -2.88
CA THR A 63 9.51 -6.66 -3.71
C THR A 63 9.50 -7.60 -4.91
N ASN A 64 8.49 -8.48 -4.98
CA ASN A 64 8.40 -9.54 -6.00
C ASN A 64 6.99 -9.79 -6.54
N GLY A 65 5.97 -9.11 -6.01
CA GLY A 65 4.57 -9.25 -6.42
C GLY A 65 3.94 -7.93 -6.84
N MET A 66 3.07 -8.00 -7.85
CA MET A 66 2.21 -6.91 -8.29
C MET A 66 0.77 -7.43 -8.40
N LYS A 67 -0.18 -6.71 -7.81
CA LYS A 67 -1.63 -6.96 -7.96
C LYS A 67 -2.29 -5.73 -8.60
N ILE A 68 -3.28 -5.98 -9.45
CA ILE A 68 -4.19 -4.96 -9.98
C ILE A 68 -5.52 -5.18 -9.25
N LEU A 69 -5.96 -4.17 -8.50
CA LEU A 69 -7.08 -4.25 -7.57
C LEU A 69 -8.17 -3.26 -7.98
N HIS A 70 -9.42 -3.69 -7.89
CA HIS A 70 -10.58 -2.86 -8.18
C HIS A 70 -11.22 -2.39 -6.88
N VAL A 71 -11.33 -1.07 -6.70
CA VAL A 71 -11.76 -0.47 -5.43
C VAL A 71 -13.25 -0.72 -5.21
N GLY A 72 -13.56 -1.44 -4.12
CA GLY A 72 -14.92 -1.82 -3.74
C GLY A 72 -15.22 -3.31 -3.90
N ASP A 73 -14.32 -4.08 -4.52
CA ASP A 73 -14.40 -5.54 -4.56
C ASP A 73 -13.69 -6.15 -3.35
N PRO A 74 -14.07 -7.38 -2.92
CA PRO A 74 -13.36 -8.08 -1.85
C PRO A 74 -11.89 -8.33 -2.22
N MET A 75 -10.97 -7.85 -1.39
CA MET A 75 -9.54 -8.09 -1.57
C MET A 75 -9.18 -9.49 -1.08
N VAL A 76 -8.60 -10.30 -1.96
CA VAL A 76 -8.03 -11.64 -1.66
C VAL A 76 -6.53 -11.62 -1.90
#